data_AF-A0A2C6CUY7-F1
#
_entry.id   AF-A0A2C6CUY7-F1
#
_cell.length_a   1.000
_cell.length_b   1.000
_cell.length_c   1.000
_cell.angle_alpha   90.00
_cell.angle_beta   90.00
_cell.angle_gamma   90.00
#
_symmetry.space_group_name_H-M   'P 1'
#
loop_
_entity.id
_entity.type
_entity.pdbx_description
1 polymer ?
#
loop_
_entity_poly.entity_id
_entity_poly.type
_entity_poly.pdbx_seq_one_letter_code
_entity_poly.pdbx_strand_id
1 'polypeptide(L)'
;MKLLPFLFTILSFLACNNRVVGQLDNLAEQSDVIITGEVISSAASWNIERTRIYTTHQIQIDHIYKGFVDDAIVSIRTIGGEVDDLFQFMTHTVELHPGQFGYAFLRKIPDSNVYELYHTESFYEVSYETEGNLIIDGEVLRPVQFDRAIISSTKQRPQTFAENVRYRTSGLGLTEYSCSNTSEGAVTLELKFDNVTISSDLSFLEFDIFAKSSMPGIQFGKGNIFLNYSTEFGTSVVQNGTADISKSEVIQDTVYALSYSDVGQQNLALNIGRCITCKDRLFSVFSI
;
A
#
# COMPACT_ATOMS: atom_id res chain seq x y z
N MET A 1 -61.78 11.37 12.92
CA MET A 1 -60.58 10.67 13.42
C MET A 1 -60.06 9.74 12.32
N LYS A 2 -59.20 10.24 11.41
CA LYS A 2 -58.56 9.47 10.33
C LYS A 2 -57.15 10.02 10.13
N LEU A 3 -56.23 9.54 10.98
CA LEU A 3 -54.80 9.88 11.00
C LEU A 3 -54.01 8.57 11.02
N LEU A 4 -54.22 7.70 10.03
CA LEU A 4 -53.59 6.38 10.01
C LEU A 4 -53.24 5.78 8.62
N PRO A 5 -52.86 6.56 7.59
CA PRO A 5 -52.12 5.97 6.46
C PRO A 5 -50.68 6.50 6.30
N PHE A 6 -50.26 7.54 7.04
CA PHE A 6 -48.94 8.17 6.82
C PHE A 6 -47.79 7.51 7.59
N LEU A 7 -48.07 6.62 8.54
CA LEU A 7 -47.05 5.96 9.36
C LEU A 7 -46.41 4.73 8.68
N PHE A 8 -47.01 4.19 7.61
CA PHE A 8 -46.55 2.94 7.00
C PHE A 8 -45.46 3.14 5.93
N THR A 9 -45.38 4.32 5.30
CA THR A 9 -44.36 4.62 4.28
C THR A 9 -42.99 4.97 4.87
N ILE A 10 -42.91 5.41 6.12
CA ILE A 10 -41.63 5.73 6.77
C ILE A 10 -40.90 4.45 7.25
N LEU A 11 -41.63 3.36 7.51
CA LEU A 11 -41.05 2.13 8.03
C LEU A 11 -40.31 1.29 6.96
N SER A 12 -40.69 1.42 5.69
CA SER A 12 -40.09 0.68 4.56
C SER A 12 -38.65 1.14 4.26
N PHE A 13 -38.36 2.43 4.39
CA PHE A 13 -37.02 2.99 4.17
C PHE A 13 -36.01 2.60 5.26
N LEU A 14 -36.48 2.30 6.48
CA LEU A 14 -35.61 1.89 7.60
C LEU A 14 -35.18 0.42 7.50
N ALA A 15 -35.96 -0.43 6.82
CA ALA A 15 -35.65 -1.86 6.67
C ALA A 15 -34.57 -2.15 5.62
N CYS A 16 -34.47 -1.33 4.56
CA CYS A 16 -33.53 -1.56 3.45
C CYS A 16 -32.06 -1.28 3.86
N ASN A 17 -31.83 -0.20 4.63
CA ASN A 17 -30.48 0.14 5.11
C ASN A 17 -29.86 -0.96 5.98
N ASN A 18 -30.65 -1.67 6.78
CA ASN A 18 -30.13 -2.73 7.65
C ASN A 18 -29.67 -3.98 6.89
N ARG A 19 -30.24 -4.27 5.72
CA ARG A 19 -29.89 -5.46 4.94
C ARG A 19 -28.53 -5.30 4.26
N VAL A 20 -28.34 -4.19 3.53
CA VAL A 20 -27.06 -3.89 2.86
C VAL A 20 -25.94 -3.77 3.90
N VAL A 21 -26.18 -3.08 5.01
CA VAL A 21 -25.18 -2.98 6.10
C VAL A 21 -24.85 -4.34 6.69
N GLY A 22 -25.84 -5.20 6.95
CA GLY A 22 -25.59 -6.56 7.48
C GLY A 22 -24.80 -7.46 6.53
N GLN A 23 -25.03 -7.38 5.22
CA GLN A 23 -24.25 -8.11 4.21
C GLN A 23 -22.81 -7.59 4.14
N LEU A 24 -22.62 -6.28 4.18
CA LEU A 24 -21.30 -5.66 4.19
C LEU A 24 -20.53 -5.96 5.48
N ASP A 25 -21.20 -6.07 6.62
CA ASP A 25 -20.58 -6.50 7.87
C ASP A 25 -20.00 -7.91 7.76
N ASN A 26 -20.76 -8.82 7.17
CA ASN A 26 -20.31 -10.20 6.93
C ASN A 26 -19.11 -10.26 5.97
N LEU A 27 -19.20 -9.56 4.84
CA LEU A 27 -18.11 -9.48 3.86
C LEU A 27 -16.87 -8.80 4.44
N ALA A 28 -17.04 -7.72 5.19
CA ALA A 28 -15.95 -7.00 5.81
C ALA A 28 -15.28 -7.84 6.90
N GLU A 29 -16.02 -8.64 7.67
CA GLU A 29 -15.46 -9.55 8.65
C GLU A 29 -14.58 -10.63 8.01
N GLN A 30 -15.03 -11.21 6.90
CA GLN A 30 -14.36 -12.31 6.19
C GLN A 30 -13.21 -11.88 5.27
N SER A 31 -13.15 -10.60 4.92
CA SER A 31 -12.09 -10.07 4.05
C SER A 31 -10.83 -9.73 4.84
N ASP A 32 -9.67 -10.12 4.33
CA ASP A 32 -8.38 -9.68 4.87
C ASP A 32 -8.10 -8.23 4.45
N VAL A 33 -8.49 -7.89 3.21
CA VAL A 33 -8.26 -6.59 2.59
C VAL A 33 -9.54 -6.11 1.90
N ILE A 34 -9.83 -4.81 1.98
CA ILE A 34 -10.92 -4.17 1.23
C ILE A 34 -10.35 -2.96 0.51
N ILE A 35 -10.51 -2.89 -0.81
CA ILE A 35 -9.98 -1.81 -1.65
C ILE A 35 -11.02 -1.26 -2.61
N THR A 36 -10.75 -0.07 -3.13
CA THR A 36 -11.28 0.41 -4.42
C THR A 36 -10.16 0.48 -5.44
N GLY A 37 -10.49 0.28 -6.72
CA GLY A 37 -9.51 0.38 -7.78
C GLY A 37 -10.06 0.05 -9.16
N GLU A 38 -9.20 0.22 -10.17
CA GLU A 38 -9.49 -0.09 -11.56
C GLU A 38 -8.81 -1.40 -11.96
N VAL A 39 -9.54 -2.30 -12.62
CA VAL A 39 -8.97 -3.49 -13.26
C VAL A 39 -8.17 -3.04 -14.47
N ILE A 40 -6.83 -3.16 -14.43
CA ILE A 40 -5.96 -2.70 -15.52
C ILE A 40 -5.59 -3.81 -16.49
N SER A 41 -5.62 -5.07 -16.06
CA SER A 41 -5.32 -6.22 -16.91
C SER A 41 -5.99 -7.51 -16.39
N SER A 42 -6.24 -8.44 -17.31
CA SER A 42 -6.76 -9.78 -17.03
C SER A 42 -6.05 -10.78 -17.92
N ALA A 43 -5.52 -11.87 -17.36
CA ALA A 43 -4.85 -12.91 -18.12
C ALA A 43 -5.19 -14.30 -17.56
N ALA A 44 -5.64 -15.20 -18.43
CA ALA A 44 -5.95 -16.58 -18.07
C ALA A 44 -4.74 -17.50 -18.29
N SER A 45 -4.56 -18.46 -17.40
CA SER A 45 -3.50 -19.47 -17.48
C SER A 45 -3.91 -20.78 -16.82
N TRP A 46 -3.28 -21.87 -17.25
CA TRP A 46 -3.39 -23.15 -16.57
C TRP A 46 -2.65 -23.12 -15.24
N ASN A 47 -3.18 -23.81 -14.23
CA ASN A 47 -2.36 -24.21 -13.10
C ASN A 47 -1.25 -25.19 -13.53
N ILE A 48 -0.27 -25.41 -12.64
CA ILE A 48 0.91 -26.24 -12.89
C ILE A 48 0.53 -27.66 -13.38
N GLU A 49 -0.52 -28.23 -12.81
CA GLU A 49 -0.99 -29.59 -13.15
C GLU A 49 -1.86 -29.63 -14.42
N ARG A 50 -2.18 -28.47 -15.02
CA ARG A 50 -3.12 -28.29 -16.14
C ARG A 50 -4.49 -28.95 -15.89
N THR A 51 -4.96 -28.89 -14.65
CA THR A 51 -6.27 -29.40 -14.22
C THR A 51 -7.33 -28.31 -14.12
N ARG A 52 -6.93 -27.04 -14.02
CA ARG A 52 -7.83 -25.88 -13.91
C ARG A 52 -7.24 -24.66 -14.60
N ILE A 53 -8.10 -23.87 -15.24
CA ILE A 53 -7.79 -22.53 -15.73
C ILE A 53 -8.13 -21.53 -14.64
N TYR A 54 -7.20 -20.61 -14.40
CA TYR A 54 -7.37 -19.47 -13.52
C TYR A 54 -7.16 -18.18 -14.32
N THR A 55 -7.95 -17.15 -14.02
CA THR A 55 -7.70 -15.80 -14.53
C THR A 55 -7.12 -14.95 -13.41
N THR A 56 -5.99 -14.31 -13.71
CA THR A 56 -5.37 -13.31 -12.84
C THR A 56 -5.75 -11.93 -13.35
N HIS A 57 -6.34 -11.14 -12.47
CA HIS A 57 -6.71 -9.76 -12.68
C HIS A 57 -5.75 -8.87 -11.90
N GLN A 58 -5.22 -7.84 -12.53
CA GLN A 58 -4.44 -6.81 -11.84
C GLN A 58 -5.35 -5.61 -11.59
N ILE A 59 -5.44 -5.18 -10.34
CA ILE A 59 -6.20 -3.99 -9.94
C ILE A 59 -5.23 -2.93 -9.44
N GLN A 60 -5.25 -1.76 -10.08
CA GLN A 60 -4.57 -0.57 -9.58
C GLN A 60 -5.41 0.05 -8.46
N ILE A 61 -4.83 0.13 -7.28
CA ILE A 61 -5.51 0.58 -6.06
C ILE A 61 -5.67 2.10 -6.07
N ASP A 62 -6.88 2.53 -5.74
CA ASP A 62 -7.23 3.92 -5.45
C ASP A 62 -7.24 4.16 -3.93
N HIS A 63 -8.10 3.43 -3.19
CA HIS A 63 -8.15 3.49 -1.73
C HIS A 63 -8.21 2.10 -1.08
N ILE A 64 -7.78 2.04 0.18
CA ILE A 64 -7.78 0.87 1.05
C ILE A 64 -8.66 1.19 2.26
N TYR A 65 -9.67 0.37 2.50
CA TYR A 65 -10.64 0.50 3.59
C TYR A 65 -10.36 -0.48 4.74
N LYS A 66 -9.68 -1.59 4.46
CA LYS A 66 -9.27 -2.58 5.46
C LYS A 66 -7.98 -3.26 5.02
N GLY A 67 -7.13 -3.56 5.99
CA GLY A 67 -5.94 -4.40 5.80
C GLY A 67 -4.74 -3.65 5.24
N PHE A 68 -3.75 -4.43 4.79
CA PHE A 68 -2.51 -3.94 4.22
C PHE A 68 -2.21 -4.67 2.93
N VAL A 69 -1.66 -3.94 1.97
CA VAL A 69 -1.19 -4.44 0.68
C VAL A 69 0.27 -4.03 0.51
N ASP A 70 1.04 -4.86 -0.18
CA ASP A 70 2.47 -4.64 -0.37
C ASP A 70 2.78 -3.79 -1.61
N ASP A 71 1.83 -3.66 -2.54
CA ASP A 71 1.98 -2.94 -3.82
C ASP A 71 0.70 -2.13 -4.13
N ALA A 72 0.86 -1.06 -4.91
CA ALA A 72 -0.22 -0.25 -5.48
C ALA A 72 -1.03 -1.02 -6.52
N ILE A 73 -0.51 -2.16 -7.01
CA ILE A 73 -1.24 -3.09 -7.88
C ILE A 73 -1.40 -4.43 -7.16
N VAL A 74 -2.64 -4.89 -6.99
CA VAL A 74 -2.91 -6.23 -6.42
C VAL A 74 -3.30 -7.21 -7.50
N SER A 75 -2.84 -8.45 -7.34
CA SER A 75 -3.24 -9.57 -8.19
C SER A 75 -4.40 -10.33 -7.53
N ILE A 76 -5.53 -10.43 -8.24
CA ILE A 76 -6.71 -11.19 -7.84
C ILE A 76 -6.84 -12.39 -8.75
N ARG A 77 -7.07 -13.57 -8.18
CA ARG A 77 -7.27 -14.81 -8.93
C ARG A 77 -8.73 -15.25 -8.87
N THR A 78 -9.30 -15.50 -10.03
CA THR A 78 -10.61 -16.13 -10.21
C THR A 78 -10.45 -17.47 -10.93
N ILE A 79 -11.43 -18.36 -10.78
CA ILE A 79 -11.47 -19.64 -11.50
C ILE A 79 -12.20 -19.44 -12.82
N GLY A 80 -11.63 -19.99 -13.89
CA GLY A 80 -12.16 -19.86 -15.24
C GLY A 80 -11.32 -18.91 -16.10
N GLY A 81 -11.77 -18.72 -17.33
CA GLY A 81 -11.07 -17.97 -18.37
C GLY A 81 -10.89 -18.80 -19.64
N GLU A 82 -10.14 -18.24 -20.58
CA GLU A 82 -9.89 -18.82 -21.89
C GLU A 82 -8.38 -18.90 -22.14
N VAL A 83 -7.89 -20.10 -22.46
CA VAL A 83 -6.49 -20.34 -22.80
C VAL A 83 -6.45 -21.15 -24.09
N ASP A 84 -5.84 -20.58 -25.13
CA ASP A 84 -5.88 -21.10 -26.49
C ASP A 84 -7.35 -21.26 -26.96
N ASP A 85 -7.77 -22.45 -27.40
CA ASP A 85 -9.14 -22.76 -27.82
C ASP A 85 -9.99 -23.40 -26.69
N LEU A 86 -9.48 -23.41 -25.45
CA LEU A 86 -10.14 -24.03 -24.30
C LEU A 86 -10.64 -22.95 -23.34
N PHE A 87 -11.94 -22.97 -23.06
CA PHE A 87 -12.55 -22.14 -22.04
C PHE A 87 -13.01 -22.98 -20.85
N GLN A 88 -12.83 -22.42 -19.65
CA GLN A 88 -13.43 -22.92 -18.43
C GLN A 88 -14.34 -21.82 -17.91
N PHE A 89 -15.63 -22.13 -17.79
CA PHE A 89 -16.61 -21.23 -17.21
C PHE A 89 -17.05 -21.77 -15.85
N MET A 90 -17.14 -20.88 -14.85
CA MET A 90 -17.76 -21.21 -13.58
C MET A 90 -19.03 -20.39 -13.42
N THR A 91 -20.16 -21.08 -13.39
CA THR A 91 -21.44 -20.44 -13.06
C THR A 91 -21.32 -19.86 -11.66
N HIS A 92 -21.62 -18.56 -11.53
CA HIS A 92 -21.59 -17.83 -10.26
C HIS A 92 -20.16 -17.51 -9.81
N THR A 93 -19.42 -16.81 -10.67
CA THR A 93 -18.18 -16.11 -10.29
C THR A 93 -18.31 -14.67 -10.79
N VAL A 94 -17.72 -13.72 -10.06
CA VAL A 94 -17.60 -12.34 -10.55
C VAL A 94 -16.74 -12.36 -11.80
N GLU A 95 -17.25 -11.78 -12.89
CA GLU A 95 -16.43 -11.49 -14.07
C GLU A 95 -15.80 -10.11 -13.91
N LEU A 96 -14.48 -10.06 -13.96
CA LEU A 96 -13.70 -8.83 -13.92
C LEU A 96 -13.13 -8.54 -15.31
N HIS A 97 -13.42 -7.35 -15.83
CA HIS A 97 -12.97 -6.89 -17.13
C HIS A 97 -12.06 -5.68 -16.98
N PRO A 98 -11.00 -5.56 -17.81
CA PRO A 98 -10.19 -4.36 -17.86
C PRO A 98 -11.03 -3.09 -18.07
N GLY A 99 -10.72 -2.03 -17.33
CA GLY A 99 -11.45 -0.76 -17.31
C GLY A 99 -12.57 -0.67 -16.27
N GLN A 100 -12.93 -1.78 -15.60
CA GLN A 100 -13.91 -1.73 -14.51
C GLN A 100 -13.30 -1.08 -13.27
N PHE A 101 -14.00 -0.11 -12.71
CA PHE A 101 -13.70 0.48 -11.41
C PHE A 101 -14.69 -0.02 -10.37
N GLY A 102 -14.22 -0.41 -9.18
CA GLY A 102 -15.13 -0.94 -8.17
C GLY A 102 -14.49 -1.18 -6.81
N TYR A 103 -15.33 -1.68 -5.91
CA TYR A 103 -14.94 -2.10 -4.56
C TYR A 103 -14.66 -3.60 -4.56
N ALA A 104 -13.53 -4.03 -4.02
CA ALA A 104 -13.16 -5.43 -3.92
C ALA A 104 -12.95 -5.86 -2.46
N PHE A 105 -13.60 -6.95 -2.09
CA PHE A 105 -13.53 -7.63 -0.80
C PHE A 105 -12.68 -8.89 -0.96
N LEU A 106 -11.47 -8.84 -0.41
CA LEU A 106 -10.38 -9.75 -0.77
C LEU A 106 -9.95 -10.62 0.39
N ARG A 107 -9.75 -11.91 0.10
CA ARG A 107 -9.05 -12.84 0.99
C ARG A 107 -7.65 -13.10 0.45
N LYS A 108 -6.65 -13.08 1.30
CA LYS A 108 -5.27 -13.40 0.94
C LYS A 108 -5.14 -14.92 0.80
N ILE A 109 -4.60 -15.38 -0.33
CA ILE A 109 -4.22 -16.78 -0.46
C ILE A 109 -2.98 -17.00 0.40
N PRO A 110 -2.99 -17.97 1.34
CA PRO A 110 -1.85 -18.24 2.22
C PRO A 110 -0.54 -18.40 1.42
N ASP A 111 0.55 -17.86 1.97
CA ASP A 111 1.90 -17.92 1.41
C ASP A 111 2.04 -17.34 -0.02
N SER A 112 1.14 -16.43 -0.43
CA SER A 112 1.26 -15.70 -1.69
C SER A 112 0.86 -14.22 -1.57
N ASN A 113 1.25 -13.41 -2.56
CA ASN A 113 0.79 -12.03 -2.73
C ASN A 113 -0.45 -11.93 -3.62
N VAL A 114 -1.12 -13.06 -3.86
CA VAL A 114 -2.33 -13.15 -4.66
C VAL A 114 -3.54 -13.20 -3.74
N TYR A 115 -4.59 -12.50 -4.13
CA TYR A 115 -5.86 -12.46 -3.45
C TYR A 115 -6.91 -13.24 -4.23
N GLU A 116 -8.01 -13.57 -3.57
CA GLU A 116 -9.20 -14.12 -4.19
C GLU A 116 -10.45 -13.40 -3.71
N LEU A 117 -11.47 -13.39 -4.56
CA LEU A 117 -12.81 -12.93 -4.20
C LEU A 117 -13.48 -14.00 -3.35
N TYR A 118 -14.03 -13.59 -2.20
CA TYR A 118 -14.64 -14.52 -1.25
C TYR A 118 -15.93 -15.17 -1.81
N HIS A 119 -16.74 -14.38 -2.52
CA HIS A 119 -18.00 -14.77 -3.14
C HIS A 119 -18.28 -14.00 -4.44
N THR A 120 -19.35 -14.39 -5.13
CA THR A 120 -19.93 -13.65 -6.28
C THR A 120 -20.30 -12.21 -5.96
N GLU A 121 -20.43 -11.88 -4.68
CA GLU A 121 -20.81 -10.56 -4.18
C GLU A 121 -19.61 -9.84 -3.55
N SER A 122 -18.39 -10.24 -3.89
CA SER A 122 -17.17 -9.64 -3.34
C SER A 122 -16.55 -8.56 -4.23
N PHE A 123 -17.15 -8.27 -5.38
CA PHE A 123 -16.81 -7.11 -6.19
C PHE A 123 -18.07 -6.32 -6.52
N TYR A 124 -18.02 -5.02 -6.30
CA TYR A 124 -19.12 -4.11 -6.61
C TYR A 124 -18.63 -3.03 -7.57
N GLU A 125 -19.04 -3.15 -8.83
CA GLU A 125 -18.69 -2.21 -9.89
C GLU A 125 -19.39 -0.86 -9.69
N VAL A 126 -18.63 0.22 -9.90
CA VAL A 126 -19.14 1.58 -10.04
C VAL A 126 -19.33 1.83 -11.53
N SER A 127 -20.54 1.61 -12.03
CA SER A 127 -20.80 1.65 -13.47
C SER A 127 -21.08 3.06 -13.98
N TYR A 128 -20.56 3.40 -15.16
CA TYR A 128 -20.94 4.63 -15.86
C TYR A 128 -22.40 4.60 -16.32
N GLU A 129 -22.96 3.42 -16.61
CA GLU A 129 -24.35 3.25 -17.07
C GLU A 129 -25.36 3.65 -16.00
N THR A 130 -24.95 3.56 -14.74
CA THR A 130 -25.73 3.95 -13.57
C THR A 130 -25.35 5.35 -13.06
N GLU A 131 -24.71 6.17 -13.89
CA GLU A 131 -24.21 7.50 -13.53
C GLU A 131 -23.19 7.46 -12.37
N GLY A 132 -22.36 6.43 -12.32
CA GLY A 132 -21.36 6.23 -11.27
C GLY A 132 -21.94 5.69 -9.97
N ASN A 133 -23.06 4.96 -10.03
CA ASN A 133 -23.68 4.33 -8.87
C ASN A 133 -23.47 2.81 -8.86
N LEU A 134 -23.64 2.19 -7.69
CA LEU A 134 -23.59 0.74 -7.53
C LEU A 134 -24.99 0.16 -7.61
N ILE A 135 -25.13 -1.04 -8.18
CA ILE A 135 -26.36 -1.82 -8.10
C ILE A 135 -26.12 -2.99 -7.14
N ILE A 136 -26.93 -3.07 -6.09
CA ILE A 136 -26.84 -4.14 -5.07
C ILE A 136 -28.24 -4.68 -4.86
N ASP A 137 -28.45 -5.97 -5.14
CA ASP A 137 -29.76 -6.61 -5.05
C ASP A 137 -30.88 -5.88 -5.83
N GLY A 138 -30.52 -5.21 -6.93
CA GLY A 138 -31.44 -4.41 -7.76
C GLY A 138 -31.70 -2.99 -7.24
N GLU A 139 -31.10 -2.59 -6.12
CA GLU A 139 -31.16 -1.23 -5.57
C GLU A 139 -29.97 -0.39 -6.04
N VAL A 140 -30.22 0.87 -6.39
CA VAL A 140 -29.17 1.81 -6.78
C VAL A 140 -28.63 2.52 -5.54
N LEU A 141 -27.33 2.42 -5.33
CA LEU A 141 -26.64 3.02 -4.19
C LEU A 141 -25.53 3.96 -4.66
N ARG A 142 -25.46 5.16 -4.09
CA ARG A 142 -24.37 6.10 -4.39
C ARG A 142 -23.06 5.63 -3.74
N PRO A 143 -21.89 5.86 -4.36
CA PRO A 143 -20.59 5.52 -3.77
C PRO A 143 -20.42 6.04 -2.35
N VAL A 144 -20.81 7.29 -2.10
CA VAL A 144 -20.75 7.91 -0.76
C VAL A 144 -21.59 7.17 0.29
N GLN A 145 -22.70 6.53 -0.09
CA GLN A 145 -23.51 5.73 0.83
C GLN A 145 -22.84 4.39 1.11
N PHE A 146 -22.24 3.78 0.09
CA PHE A 146 -21.49 2.53 0.20
C PHE A 146 -20.22 2.72 1.05
N ASP A 147 -19.46 3.79 0.81
CA ASP A 147 -18.30 4.18 1.61
C ASP A 147 -18.65 4.28 3.09
N ARG A 148 -19.75 4.96 3.44
CA ARG A 148 -20.19 5.09 4.83
C ARG A 148 -20.51 3.73 5.45
N ALA A 149 -21.10 2.82 4.69
CA ALA A 149 -21.40 1.48 5.18
C ALA A 149 -20.12 0.67 5.42
N ILE A 150 -19.15 0.70 4.50
CA ILE A 150 -17.84 0.06 4.69
C ILE A 150 -17.10 0.67 5.88
N ILE A 151 -17.06 1.99 5.99
CA ILE A 151 -16.40 2.70 7.11
C ILE A 151 -17.08 2.33 8.44
N SER A 152 -18.41 2.26 8.48
CA SER A 152 -19.16 1.84 9.66
C SER A 152 -18.79 0.42 10.07
N SER A 153 -18.65 -0.47 9.09
CA SER A 153 -18.33 -1.89 9.30
C SER A 153 -16.89 -2.12 9.76
N THR A 154 -15.94 -1.55 9.03
CA THR A 154 -14.49 -1.70 9.26
C THR A 154 -13.98 -0.84 10.42
N LYS A 155 -14.70 0.24 10.76
CA LYS A 155 -14.29 1.29 11.70
C LYS A 155 -12.98 1.97 11.27
N GLN A 156 -12.66 1.93 9.98
CA GLN A 156 -11.48 2.52 9.39
C GLN A 156 -11.87 3.56 8.34
N ARG A 157 -11.10 4.64 8.24
CA ARG A 157 -11.24 5.59 7.14
C ARG A 157 -10.49 5.05 5.92
N PRO A 158 -10.95 5.32 4.69
CA PRO A 158 -10.19 4.98 3.50
C PRO A 158 -8.83 5.69 3.53
N GLN A 159 -7.81 4.98 3.04
CA GLN A 159 -6.44 5.45 2.91
C GLN A 159 -6.00 5.26 1.47
N THR A 160 -5.27 6.22 0.91
CA THR A 160 -4.52 5.95 -0.33
C THR A 160 -3.44 4.88 -0.06
N PHE A 161 -2.93 4.25 -1.12
CA PHE A 161 -1.82 3.28 -0.97
C PHE A 161 -0.63 3.87 -0.20
N ALA A 162 -0.20 5.09 -0.55
CA ALA A 162 0.90 5.77 0.13
C ALA A 162 0.64 6.02 1.62
N GLU A 163 -0.60 6.36 2.00
CA GLU A 163 -0.99 6.52 3.40
C GLU A 163 -1.03 5.19 4.16
N ASN A 164 -1.50 4.12 3.51
CA ASN A 164 -1.56 2.79 4.11
C ASN A 164 -0.15 2.23 4.39
N VAL A 165 0.79 2.43 3.45
CA VAL A 165 2.22 2.12 3.64
C VAL A 165 2.78 2.92 4.82
N ARG A 166 2.55 4.23 4.88
CA ARG A 166 3.00 5.09 5.99
C ARG A 166 2.42 4.65 7.34
N TYR A 167 1.16 4.23 7.38
CA TYR A 167 0.53 3.75 8.60
C TYR A 167 1.17 2.44 9.09
N ARG A 168 1.46 1.51 8.17
CA ARG A 168 2.19 0.27 8.47
C ARG A 168 3.58 0.57 9.03
N THR A 169 4.34 1.47 8.38
CA THR A 169 5.70 1.82 8.82
C THR A 169 5.73 2.57 10.15
N SER A 170 4.71 3.40 10.41
CA SER A 170 4.55 4.09 11.70
C SER A 170 4.30 3.11 12.85
N GLY A 171 3.60 2.00 12.59
CA GLY A 171 3.41 0.90 13.53
C GLY A 171 4.63 0.00 13.72
N LEU A 172 5.56 -0.01 12.74
CA LEU A 172 6.82 -0.76 12.78
C LEU A 172 7.96 -0.02 13.50
N GLY A 173 7.69 1.15 14.11
CA GLY A 173 8.72 1.92 14.79
C GLY A 173 9.71 2.62 13.86
N LEU A 174 9.39 2.77 12.56
CA LEU A 174 10.06 3.75 11.70
C LEU A 174 9.54 5.15 12.05
N THR A 175 9.82 5.58 13.28
CA THR A 175 9.60 6.95 13.70
C THR A 175 10.59 7.85 12.97
N GLU A 176 10.06 8.92 12.39
CA GLU A 176 10.83 10.13 12.06
C GLU A 176 11.55 10.57 13.36
N TYR A 177 12.80 10.14 13.54
CA TYR A 177 13.57 10.51 14.72
C TYR A 177 14.03 11.95 14.54
N SER A 178 13.24 12.91 15.03
CA SER A 178 13.79 14.22 15.36
C SER A 178 14.62 14.05 16.63
N CYS A 179 15.95 13.99 16.53
CA CYS A 179 16.80 14.10 17.70
C CYS A 179 16.77 15.56 18.18
N SER A 180 15.80 15.93 19.02
CA SER A 180 15.79 17.19 19.75
C SER A 180 16.31 16.95 21.16
N ASN A 181 17.62 17.09 21.36
CA ASN A 181 18.11 17.42 22.70
C ASN A 181 17.65 18.85 22.99
N THR A 182 16.70 18.97 23.91
CA THR A 182 16.01 20.17 24.32
C THR A 182 16.97 21.16 24.98
N SER A 183 17.42 22.13 24.20
CA SER A 183 17.64 23.49 24.67
C SER A 183 16.89 24.41 23.71
N GLU A 184 16.08 25.32 24.22
CA GLU A 184 15.37 26.33 23.43
C GLU A 184 16.39 27.06 22.52
N GLY A 185 16.28 26.88 21.19
CA GLY A 185 17.27 27.36 20.20
C GLY A 185 18.26 26.30 19.66
N ALA A 186 18.13 25.02 20.00
CA ALA A 186 18.96 23.95 19.45
C ALA A 186 18.63 23.69 17.96
N VAL A 187 19.68 23.64 17.15
CA VAL A 187 19.61 23.18 15.76
C VAL A 187 19.29 21.69 15.78
N THR A 188 18.17 21.29 15.19
CA THR A 188 17.78 19.88 15.07
C THR A 188 18.14 19.35 13.68
N LEU A 189 18.41 18.04 13.62
CA LEU A 189 18.57 17.32 12.37
C LEU A 189 17.25 16.62 12.05
N GLU A 190 16.71 16.92 10.87
CA GLU A 190 15.57 16.24 10.27
C GLU A 190 16.09 15.14 9.35
N LEU A 191 15.61 13.92 9.54
CA LEU A 191 15.92 12.75 8.72
C LEU A 191 14.63 12.27 8.04
N LYS A 192 14.71 12.02 6.73
CA LYS A 192 13.59 11.49 5.95
C LYS A 192 14.07 10.35 5.06
N PHE A 193 13.27 9.30 4.95
CA PHE A 193 13.39 8.30 3.89
C PHE A 193 12.43 8.68 2.75
N ASP A 194 12.88 8.62 1.51
CA ASP A 194 12.08 8.92 0.31
C ASP A 194 12.40 7.93 -0.81
N ASN A 195 11.67 8.00 -1.93
CA ASN A 195 11.93 7.21 -3.14
C ASN A 195 12.10 5.71 -2.89
N VAL A 196 11.39 5.19 -1.89
CA VAL A 196 11.45 3.78 -1.52
C VAL A 196 10.89 2.94 -2.66
N THR A 197 11.74 2.10 -3.25
CA THR A 197 11.43 1.25 -4.40
C THR A 197 11.84 -0.18 -4.08
N ILE A 198 10.97 -1.14 -4.38
CA ILE A 198 11.27 -2.56 -4.26
C ILE A 198 11.26 -3.14 -5.68
N SER A 199 12.28 -3.92 -6.04
CA SER A 199 12.33 -4.56 -7.36
C SER A 199 11.19 -5.56 -7.52
N SER A 200 10.72 -5.79 -8.76
CA SER A 200 9.57 -6.67 -9.04
C SER A 200 9.79 -8.13 -8.62
N ASP A 201 11.04 -8.56 -8.50
CA ASP A 201 11.46 -9.88 -8.03
C ASP A 201 11.85 -9.89 -6.54
N LEU A 202 11.63 -8.78 -5.83
CA LEU A 202 11.96 -8.58 -4.41
C LEU A 202 13.44 -8.79 -4.07
N SER A 203 14.33 -8.70 -5.06
CA SER A 203 15.77 -8.90 -4.89
C SER A 203 16.48 -7.66 -4.35
N PHE A 204 15.93 -6.46 -4.56
CA PHE A 204 16.51 -5.20 -4.07
C PHE A 204 15.44 -4.28 -3.47
N LEU A 205 15.84 -3.60 -2.39
CA LEU A 205 15.12 -2.48 -1.78
C LEU A 205 16.03 -1.26 -1.90
N GLU A 206 15.61 -0.28 -2.69
CA GLU A 206 16.27 1.00 -2.86
C GLU A 206 15.48 2.06 -2.10
N PHE A 207 16.18 3.01 -1.49
CA PHE A 207 15.56 4.20 -0.92
C PHE A 207 16.56 5.33 -0.79
N ASP A 208 16.02 6.53 -0.71
CA ASP A 208 16.81 7.71 -0.46
C ASP A 208 16.75 8.11 1.02
N ILE A 209 17.90 8.51 1.57
CA ILE A 209 17.96 9.16 2.88
C ILE A 209 18.18 10.66 2.66
N PHE A 210 17.46 11.50 3.39
CA PHE A 210 17.62 12.94 3.42
C PHE A 210 17.97 13.36 4.82
N ALA A 211 18.95 14.26 4.95
CA ALA A 211 19.35 14.83 6.22
C ALA A 211 19.40 16.36 6.09
N LYS A 212 18.65 17.08 6.93
CA LYS A 212 18.52 18.54 6.84
C LYS A 212 18.58 19.19 8.23
N SER A 213 19.27 20.32 8.34
CA SER A 213 19.20 21.18 9.53
C SER A 213 17.86 21.91 9.57
N SER A 214 17.19 21.94 10.72
CA SER A 214 15.97 22.73 10.93
C SER A 214 16.20 24.24 10.90
N MET A 215 17.45 24.69 11.06
CA MET A 215 17.81 26.10 10.95
C MET A 215 18.43 26.41 9.57
N PRO A 216 17.86 27.37 8.81
CA PRO A 216 18.43 27.84 7.55
C PRO A 216 19.85 28.38 7.71
N GLY A 217 20.72 28.09 6.73
CA GLY A 217 22.09 28.59 6.70
C GLY A 217 23.11 27.78 7.51
N ILE A 218 22.67 26.76 8.25
CA ILE A 218 23.56 25.84 8.97
C ILE A 218 23.86 24.62 8.10
N GLN A 219 25.14 24.30 8.00
CA GLN A 219 25.64 23.17 7.23
C GLN A 219 25.72 21.93 8.11
N PHE A 220 25.44 20.77 7.52
CA PHE A 220 25.72 19.50 8.15
C PHE A 220 27.24 19.38 8.37
N GLY A 221 27.68 19.16 9.60
CA GLY A 221 29.11 19.09 9.92
C GLY A 221 29.65 17.66 9.81
N LYS A 222 29.10 16.78 10.64
CA LYS A 222 29.36 15.35 10.66
C LYS A 222 28.18 14.63 11.30
N GLY A 223 27.96 13.38 10.95
CA GLY A 223 26.99 12.54 11.63
C GLY A 223 27.11 11.09 11.21
N ASN A 224 26.61 10.24 12.10
CA ASN A 224 26.56 8.80 11.90
C ASN A 224 25.10 8.40 11.82
N ILE A 225 24.74 7.69 10.76
CA ILE A 225 23.42 7.09 10.58
C ILE A 225 23.59 5.59 10.78
N PHE A 226 22.77 5.01 11.65
CA PHE A 226 22.76 3.57 11.88
C PHE A 226 21.48 2.98 11.30
N LEU A 227 21.65 1.99 10.44
CA LEU A 227 20.57 1.27 9.79
C LEU A 227 20.53 -0.15 10.37
N ASN A 228 19.37 -0.52 10.89
CA ASN A 228 19.10 -1.88 11.32
C ASN A 228 18.25 -2.55 10.24
N TYR A 229 18.69 -3.72 9.79
CA TYR A 229 17.98 -4.50 8.79
C TYR A 229 17.63 -5.88 9.33
N SER A 230 16.64 -6.52 8.72
CA SER A 230 16.19 -7.84 9.13
C SER A 230 17.03 -8.95 8.47
N THR A 231 16.91 -10.17 8.98
CA THR A 231 17.73 -11.32 8.54
C THR A 231 17.51 -11.74 7.09
N GLU A 232 16.40 -11.33 6.48
CA GLU A 232 16.05 -11.57 5.08
C GLU A 232 17.04 -10.89 4.11
N PHE A 233 17.67 -9.79 4.54
CA PHE A 233 18.74 -9.12 3.79
C PHE A 233 20.11 -9.79 3.98
N GLY A 234 20.15 -10.92 4.70
CA GLY A 234 21.37 -11.63 5.05
C GLY A 234 22.06 -11.04 6.28
N THR A 235 23.38 -11.16 6.31
CA THR A 235 24.19 -10.59 7.39
C THR A 235 25.39 -9.85 6.81
N SER A 236 25.90 -8.85 7.52
CA SER A 236 27.08 -8.08 7.14
C SER A 236 27.05 -7.64 5.67
N VAL A 237 25.99 -6.93 5.29
CA VAL A 237 25.65 -6.61 3.90
C VAL A 237 26.72 -5.79 3.18
N VAL A 238 27.55 -5.03 3.90
CA VAL A 238 28.68 -4.31 3.29
C VAL A 238 29.82 -5.28 3.00
N GLN A 239 30.20 -6.09 3.99
CA GLN A 239 31.29 -7.07 3.82
C GLN A 239 30.98 -8.10 2.73
N ASN A 240 29.71 -8.48 2.61
CA ASN A 240 29.25 -9.45 1.62
C ASN A 240 28.91 -8.84 0.25
N GLY A 241 28.99 -7.52 0.10
CA GLY A 241 28.69 -6.83 -1.16
C GLY A 241 27.21 -6.87 -1.55
N THR A 242 26.32 -7.06 -0.58
CA THR A 242 24.86 -7.07 -0.76
C THR A 242 24.29 -5.65 -0.72
N ALA A 243 24.97 -4.73 -0.05
CA ALA A 243 24.62 -3.31 -0.04
C ALA A 243 25.50 -2.54 -1.03
N ASP A 244 24.87 -1.87 -1.99
CA ASP A 244 25.47 -0.76 -2.73
C ASP A 244 25.10 0.53 -2.00
N ILE A 245 26.04 1.46 -1.86
CA ILE A 245 25.82 2.70 -1.11
C ILE A 245 26.53 3.79 -1.86
N SER A 246 25.75 4.67 -2.49
CA SER A 246 26.29 5.70 -3.36
C SER A 246 25.94 7.10 -2.86
N LYS A 247 26.74 8.05 -3.31
CA LYS A 247 26.44 9.47 -3.15
C LYS A 247 25.61 9.92 -4.35
N SER A 248 24.40 10.40 -4.11
CA SER A 248 23.57 10.99 -5.18
C SER A 248 23.86 12.49 -5.37
N GLU A 249 23.08 13.16 -6.22
CA GLU A 249 23.30 14.48 -6.86
C GLU A 249 23.85 15.59 -5.95
N VAL A 250 23.64 15.50 -4.64
CA VAL A 250 23.92 16.59 -3.72
C VAL A 250 25.23 16.37 -2.90
N ILE A 251 25.77 15.14 -2.85
CA ILE A 251 27.04 14.80 -2.13
C ILE A 251 28.27 14.64 -3.04
N GLN A 252 28.15 14.98 -4.33
CA GLN A 252 29.32 15.09 -5.22
C GLN A 252 30.27 16.23 -4.81
N ASP A 253 29.83 17.09 -3.87
CA ASP A 253 30.73 18.01 -3.21
C ASP A 253 31.84 17.25 -2.49
N THR A 254 33.07 17.45 -2.99
CA THR A 254 34.32 16.91 -2.41
C THR A 254 34.52 17.28 -0.94
N VAL A 255 33.77 18.28 -0.44
CA VAL A 255 33.74 18.71 0.96
C VAL A 255 33.16 17.67 1.90
N TYR A 256 32.43 16.67 1.43
CA TYR A 256 31.90 15.61 2.28
C TYR A 256 32.50 14.26 1.92
N ALA A 257 32.88 13.49 2.93
CA ALA A 257 33.22 12.07 2.80
C ALA A 257 32.02 11.26 3.28
N LEU A 258 31.70 10.21 2.52
CA LEU A 258 30.79 9.14 2.94
C LEU A 258 31.64 7.90 3.11
N SER A 259 31.53 7.26 4.27
CA SER A 259 32.14 5.95 4.53
C SER A 259 31.14 5.09 5.27
N TYR A 260 31.11 3.80 4.96
CA TYR A 260 30.13 2.89 5.53
C TYR A 260 30.76 1.56 5.90
N SER A 261 30.21 0.92 6.92
CA SER A 261 30.71 -0.35 7.44
C SER A 261 29.63 -1.09 8.19
N ASP A 262 29.67 -2.42 8.17
CA ASP A 262 28.90 -3.21 9.14
C ASP A 262 29.44 -2.95 10.56
N VAL A 263 28.53 -2.65 11.48
CA VAL A 263 28.81 -2.53 12.93
C VAL A 263 28.23 -3.71 13.72
N GLY A 264 27.51 -4.59 13.04
CA GLY A 264 26.95 -5.84 13.56
C GLY A 264 26.43 -6.70 12.40
N GLN A 265 25.94 -7.89 12.71
CA GLN A 265 25.43 -8.81 11.68
C GLN A 265 24.20 -8.26 10.94
N GLN A 266 23.44 -7.36 11.55
CA GLN A 266 22.21 -6.77 11.02
C GLN A 266 22.23 -5.24 11.13
N ASN A 267 23.43 -4.65 11.23
CA ASN A 267 23.61 -3.24 11.54
C ASN A 267 24.67 -2.65 10.62
N LEU A 268 24.27 -1.63 9.88
CA LEU A 268 25.12 -0.83 9.00
C LEU A 268 25.29 0.56 9.60
N ALA A 269 26.50 1.09 9.59
CA ALA A 269 26.77 2.49 9.90
C ALA A 269 27.18 3.25 8.64
N LEU A 270 26.53 4.39 8.39
CA LEU A 270 26.94 5.41 7.42
C LEU A 270 27.54 6.57 8.19
N ASN A 271 28.79 6.92 7.88
CA ASN A 271 29.48 8.04 8.48
C ASN A 271 29.64 9.13 7.42
N ILE A 272 29.09 10.29 7.71
CA ILE A 272 29.16 11.47 6.85
C ILE A 272 29.99 12.50 7.60
N GLY A 273 31.06 12.98 6.98
CA GLY A 273 31.95 13.95 7.61
C GLY A 273 32.44 14.96 6.62
N ARG A 274 32.57 16.21 7.05
CA ARG A 274 33.24 17.23 6.26
C ARG A 274 34.72 16.85 6.08
N CYS A 275 35.14 16.65 4.84
CA CYS A 275 36.53 16.57 4.44
C CYS A 275 37.22 17.87 4.85
N ILE A 276 38.13 17.78 5.82
CA ILE A 276 38.79 18.93 6.48
C ILE A 276 39.59 19.79 5.48
N THR A 277 39.88 19.27 4.29
CA THR A 277 40.63 19.96 3.23
C THR A 277 39.80 20.72 2.20
N CYS A 278 38.47 20.65 2.25
CA CYS A 278 37.64 21.18 1.17
C CYS A 278 36.75 22.34 1.64
N LYS A 279 36.76 23.44 0.88
CA LYS A 279 36.02 24.69 1.13
C LYS A 279 34.66 24.71 0.39
N ASP A 280 33.63 25.04 1.17
CA ASP A 280 32.35 25.71 0.83
C ASP A 280 31.18 24.98 0.08
N ARG A 281 30.11 24.71 0.86
CA ARG A 281 28.62 24.79 0.63
C ARG A 281 27.80 23.68 -0.11
N LEU A 282 27.12 22.85 0.73
CA LEU A 282 25.67 22.37 0.81
C LEU A 282 24.98 21.70 -0.42
N PHE A 283 24.18 20.60 -0.37
CA PHE A 283 23.24 19.90 0.56
C PHE A 283 23.41 18.34 0.42
N SER A 284 22.54 17.42 0.91
CA SER A 284 22.70 15.95 0.61
C SER A 284 21.42 15.08 0.62
N VAL A 285 21.30 14.22 -0.40
CA VAL A 285 20.35 13.08 -0.62
C VAL A 285 21.19 11.82 -0.87
N PHE A 286 20.86 10.68 -0.24
CA PHE A 286 21.53 9.37 -0.40
C PHE A 286 20.69 8.46 -1.30
N SER A 287 21.29 7.48 -1.98
CA SER A 287 20.63 6.33 -2.65
C SER A 287 21.46 5.08 -2.30
N ILE A 288 20.78 4.01 -1.86
CA ILE A 288 21.34 2.69 -1.51
C ILE A 288 20.83 1.70 -2.54
#